data_AF-A0A833YHX5-F1
#
_entry.id   AF-A0A833YHX5-F1
#
_cell.length_a   1.000
_cell.length_b   1.000
_cell.length_c   1.000
_cell.angle_alpha   90.00
_cell.angle_beta   90.00
_cell.angle_gamma   90.00
#
_symmetry.space_group_name_H-M   'P 1'
#
loop_
_entity.id
_entity.type
_entity.pdbx_description
1 polymer ?
#
loop_
_entity_poly.entity_id
_entity_poly.type
_entity_poly.pdbx_seq_one_letter_code
_entity_poly.pdbx_strand_id
1 'polypeptide(L)'
;MNLYESFAQATQLGDLHTCLMMDMKACQEDDVRLLCHLTPSIYTEFPDETLRSGELLNMIVAVIDSAQLQELVCHVMMGNLVMFRKDSVLNILIQSLDWETFEQYCAWQLFLAHNIPLETIIPILQHLKYKEHPEALSCLLLQLRREKPSEEMVKMVLSRPCHPDDQFTTSILRHWCMKHDELLAEHIKSLLIKNNSLPRKRQSLRSSSSKLAQLTLEQILEHLDNLRLNLTNTKQNFFSQTPILQALQHVQASCDEAHKMKFSDLFSLAEEYEDSSTKPPKSRRKAALSSPRSRKNATQPPNAEEESGSSSASEEEDTKPKPTKRKRKGSSAVGSDSD
;
A
#
# COMPACT_ATOMS: atom_id res chain seq x y z
N MET A 1 12.61 22.46 28.25
CA MET A 1 12.33 23.48 29.29
C MET A 1 13.18 23.17 30.52
N ASN A 2 14.47 23.49 30.51
CA ASN A 2 15.46 22.83 31.37
C ASN A 2 15.31 23.11 32.89
N LEU A 3 14.63 24.19 33.26
CA LEU A 3 14.26 24.45 34.66
C LEU A 3 13.19 23.46 35.16
N TYR A 4 12.27 23.02 34.29
CA TYR A 4 11.27 22.00 34.63
C TYR A 4 11.90 20.61 34.74
N GLU A 5 12.87 20.27 33.87
CA GLU A 5 13.70 19.05 34.03
C GLU A 5 14.40 19.02 35.40
N SER A 6 15.01 20.14 35.77
CA SER A 6 15.70 20.32 37.06
C SER A 6 14.73 20.27 38.25
N PHE A 7 13.50 20.76 38.08
CA PHE A 7 12.43 20.67 39.08
C PHE A 7 11.94 19.24 39.25
N ALA A 8 11.61 18.54 38.16
CA ALA A 8 11.14 17.15 38.20
C ALA A 8 12.15 16.21 38.88
N GLN A 9 13.44 16.36 38.55
CA GLN A 9 14.56 15.65 39.20
C GLN A 9 14.72 15.97 40.69
N ALA A 10 14.21 17.11 41.16
CA ALA A 10 14.20 17.50 42.58
C ALA A 10 12.92 17.10 43.32
N THR A 11 11.89 16.58 42.63
CA THR A 11 10.70 16.01 43.28
C THR A 11 10.99 14.62 43.87
N GLN A 12 10.11 14.14 44.75
CA GLN A 12 10.20 12.79 45.31
C GLN A 12 9.96 11.67 44.27
N LEU A 13 9.47 12.00 43.06
CA LEU A 13 9.25 11.05 41.98
C LEU A 13 10.56 10.68 41.28
N GLY A 14 11.51 11.62 41.17
CA GLY A 14 12.81 11.43 40.52
C GLY A 14 12.77 11.19 38.99
N ASP A 15 11.59 11.14 38.38
CA ASP A 15 11.37 10.89 36.95
C ASP A 15 10.63 12.06 36.29
N LEU A 16 11.14 12.49 35.14
CA LEU A 16 10.56 13.57 34.34
C LEU A 16 9.21 13.18 33.73
N HIS A 17 9.08 11.95 33.22
CA HIS A 17 7.86 11.52 32.53
C HIS A 17 6.68 11.43 33.51
N THR A 18 6.87 10.80 34.66
CA THR A 18 5.85 10.70 35.72
C THR A 18 5.45 12.08 36.26
N CYS A 19 6.41 12.98 36.50
CA CYS A 19 6.12 14.35 36.92
C CYS A 19 5.29 15.10 35.86
N LEU A 20 5.69 15.00 34.60
CA LEU A 20 5.00 15.64 33.47
C LEU A 20 3.57 15.12 33.29
N MET A 21 3.36 13.79 33.39
CA MET A 21 2.01 13.22 33.30
C MET A 21 1.13 13.63 34.48
N MET A 22 1.66 13.75 35.70
CA MET A 22 0.90 14.23 36.86
C MET A 22 0.53 15.72 36.75
N ASP A 23 1.48 16.59 36.40
CA ASP A 23 1.22 18.03 36.25
C ASP A 23 0.26 18.33 35.09
N MET A 24 0.38 17.61 33.96
CA MET A 24 -0.56 17.73 32.85
C MET A 24 -1.95 17.18 33.21
N LYS A 25 -2.04 16.14 34.06
CA LYS A 25 -3.34 15.61 34.54
C LYS A 25 -4.05 16.59 35.47
N ALA A 26 -3.31 17.28 36.35
CA ALA A 26 -3.87 18.37 37.15
C ALA A 26 -4.34 19.54 36.27
N CYS A 27 -3.52 19.95 35.29
CA CYS A 27 -3.89 20.97 34.30
C CYS A 27 -5.16 20.59 33.50
N GLN A 28 -5.34 19.31 33.16
CA GLN A 28 -6.53 18.78 32.51
C GLN A 28 -7.79 18.83 33.40
N GLU A 29 -7.64 18.64 34.72
CA GLU A 29 -8.75 18.70 35.68
C GLU A 29 -9.14 20.15 36.03
N ASP A 30 -8.18 21.07 36.12
CA ASP A 30 -8.40 22.47 36.53
C ASP A 30 -8.72 23.43 35.36
N ASP A 31 -7.98 23.38 34.24
CA ASP A 31 -8.16 24.30 33.09
C ASP A 31 -7.78 23.64 31.73
N VAL A 32 -8.78 23.02 31.10
CA VAL A 32 -8.68 22.45 29.74
C VAL A 32 -8.23 23.47 28.69
N ARG A 33 -8.52 24.77 28.87
CA ARG A 33 -8.06 25.81 27.93
C ARG A 33 -6.56 26.01 28.07
N LEU A 34 -6.04 26.08 29.30
CA LEU A 34 -4.60 26.14 29.56
C LEU A 34 -3.89 24.90 29.01
N LEU A 35 -4.46 23.70 29.22
CA LEU A 35 -3.96 22.44 28.65
C LEU A 35 -3.76 22.55 27.12
N CYS A 36 -4.76 23.05 26.39
CA CYS A 36 -4.68 23.22 24.93
C CYS A 36 -3.60 24.22 24.51
N HIS A 37 -3.44 25.34 25.23
CA HIS A 37 -2.43 26.36 24.92
C HIS A 37 -1.00 25.89 25.25
N LEU A 38 -0.86 25.03 26.26
CA LEU A 38 0.43 24.49 26.71
C LEU A 38 0.90 23.28 25.88
N THR A 39 -0.05 22.50 25.34
CA THR A 39 0.18 21.27 24.55
C THR A 39 1.25 21.42 23.45
N PRO A 40 1.23 22.42 22.55
CA PRO A 40 2.27 22.63 21.53
C PRO A 40 3.70 22.70 22.10
N SER A 41 3.89 23.42 23.21
CA SER A 41 5.20 23.56 23.84
C SER A 41 5.66 22.28 24.53
N ILE A 42 4.75 21.54 25.17
CA ILE A 42 5.08 20.31 25.90
C ILE A 42 5.53 19.20 24.94
N TYR A 43 4.82 19.00 23.82
CA TYR A 43 5.24 18.04 22.78
C TYR A 43 6.52 18.44 22.05
N THR A 44 6.82 19.75 21.96
CA THR A 44 8.05 20.25 21.32
C THR A 44 9.28 20.12 22.22
N GLU A 45 9.13 20.40 23.52
CA GLU A 45 10.23 20.43 24.49
C GLU A 45 10.51 19.07 25.14
N PHE A 46 9.50 18.19 25.23
CA PHE A 46 9.60 16.84 25.81
C PHE A 46 9.14 15.74 24.83
N PRO A 47 9.72 15.65 23.61
CA PRO A 47 9.25 14.75 22.57
C PRO A 47 9.50 13.27 22.89
N ASP A 48 10.50 12.94 23.71
CA ASP A 48 10.80 11.56 24.10
C ASP A 48 9.89 11.06 25.23
N GLU A 49 9.36 11.95 26.06
CA GLU A 49 8.44 11.65 27.15
C GLU A 49 6.98 11.59 26.68
N THR A 50 6.64 12.37 25.64
CA THR A 50 5.25 12.57 25.18
C THR A 50 4.87 11.74 23.94
N LEU A 51 5.82 11.34 23.10
CA LEU A 51 5.54 10.62 21.84
C LEU A 51 5.70 9.10 21.94
N ARG A 52 6.07 8.57 23.12
CA ARG A 52 6.26 7.12 23.35
C ARG A 52 4.99 6.38 23.75
N SER A 53 4.03 7.05 24.39
CA SER A 53 2.78 6.46 24.89
C SER A 53 1.56 7.26 24.43
N GLY A 54 0.39 6.62 24.38
CA GLY A 54 -0.88 7.28 24.13
C GLY A 54 -1.44 8.07 25.32
N GLU A 55 -0.80 8.04 26.50
CA GLU A 55 -1.31 8.64 27.75
C GLU A 55 -1.62 10.14 27.65
N LEU A 56 -0.66 10.98 27.24
CA LEU A 56 -0.91 12.42 27.09
C LEU A 56 -1.91 12.71 25.96
N LEU A 57 -1.93 11.90 24.89
CA LEU A 57 -2.90 12.04 23.82
C LEU A 57 -4.33 11.74 24.32
N ASN A 58 -4.53 10.63 25.06
CA ASN A 58 -5.82 10.29 25.68
C ASN A 58 -6.28 11.41 26.63
N MET A 59 -5.38 11.86 27.52
CA MET A 59 -5.63 12.96 28.45
C MET A 59 -6.12 14.23 27.73
N ILE A 60 -5.59 14.55 26.55
CA ILE A 60 -6.06 15.67 25.74
C ILE A 60 -7.43 15.34 25.10
N VAL A 61 -7.55 14.22 24.37
CA VAL A 61 -8.77 13.93 23.59
C VAL A 61 -10.01 13.64 24.46
N ALA A 62 -9.83 13.28 25.73
CA ALA A 62 -10.89 13.05 26.71
C ALA A 62 -11.63 14.32 27.17
N VAL A 63 -11.06 15.52 26.96
CA VAL A 63 -11.63 16.79 27.48
C VAL A 63 -11.77 17.92 26.45
N ILE A 64 -11.10 17.85 25.30
CA ILE A 64 -11.20 18.91 24.29
C ILE A 64 -12.60 18.99 23.67
N ASP A 65 -13.02 20.20 23.30
CA ASP A 65 -14.15 20.41 22.39
C ASP A 65 -13.71 20.39 20.90
N SER A 66 -14.68 20.54 19.99
CA SER A 66 -14.44 20.52 18.55
C SER A 66 -13.73 21.77 18.00
N ALA A 67 -13.75 22.90 18.72
CA ALA A 67 -12.98 24.09 18.38
C ALA A 67 -11.52 23.95 18.82
N GLN A 68 -11.28 23.43 20.03
CA GLN A 68 -9.96 23.07 20.54
C GLN A 68 -9.29 21.99 19.68
N LEU A 69 -10.04 20.98 19.23
CA LEU A 69 -9.56 20.02 18.23
C LEU A 69 -9.12 20.70 16.94
N GLN A 70 -9.91 21.66 16.43
CA GLN A 70 -9.58 22.42 15.22
C GLN A 70 -8.35 23.32 15.40
N GLU A 71 -8.16 23.91 16.58
CA GLU A 71 -6.96 24.68 16.93
C GLU A 71 -5.73 23.76 16.97
N LEU A 72 -5.80 22.61 17.64
CA LEU A 72 -4.71 21.62 17.67
C LEU A 72 -4.36 21.07 16.27
N VAL A 73 -5.37 20.77 15.45
CA VAL A 73 -5.18 20.41 14.02
C VAL A 73 -4.48 21.52 13.24
N CYS A 74 -4.83 22.79 13.47
CA CYS A 74 -4.13 23.94 12.88
C CYS A 74 -2.67 24.01 13.36
N HIS A 75 -2.39 23.82 14.66
CA HIS A 75 -1.02 23.78 15.18
C HIS A 75 -0.18 22.66 14.52
N VAL A 76 -0.75 21.47 14.32
CA VAL A 76 -0.09 20.37 13.59
C VAL A 76 0.20 20.78 12.13
N MET A 77 -0.81 21.29 11.41
CA MET A 77 -0.65 21.68 10.00
C MET A 77 0.33 22.85 9.78
N MET A 78 0.52 23.71 10.79
CA MET A 78 1.54 24.78 10.78
C MET A 78 2.94 24.29 11.17
N GLY A 79 3.10 23.04 11.63
CA GLY A 79 4.36 22.51 12.14
C GLY A 79 4.71 22.95 13.57
N ASN A 80 3.75 23.52 14.30
CA ASN A 80 3.91 24.00 15.68
C ASN A 80 3.62 22.91 16.75
N LEU A 81 3.12 21.75 16.33
CA LEU A 81 2.77 20.62 17.19
C LEU A 81 3.01 19.31 16.43
N VAL A 82 3.62 18.33 17.09
CA VAL A 82 3.74 16.95 16.62
C VAL A 82 3.30 16.05 17.77
N MET A 83 2.28 15.21 17.54
CA MET A 83 1.72 14.25 18.52
C MET A 83 1.97 12.79 18.14
N PHE A 84 2.44 12.52 16.91
CA PHE A 84 2.71 11.17 16.42
C PHE A 84 4.06 11.08 15.70
N ARG A 85 4.81 10.00 15.97
CA ARG A 85 6.00 9.60 15.20
C ARG A 85 5.77 8.26 14.51
N LYS A 86 6.49 8.00 13.41
CA LYS A 86 6.34 6.78 12.59
C LYS A 86 6.63 5.48 13.35
N ASP A 87 7.40 5.54 14.44
CA ASP A 87 7.77 4.41 15.27
C ASP A 87 6.77 4.09 16.40
N SER A 88 6.00 5.08 16.89
CA SER A 88 5.00 4.89 17.95
C SER A 88 3.55 4.90 17.47
N VAL A 89 3.24 5.59 16.37
CA VAL A 89 1.87 5.88 15.90
C VAL A 89 0.97 4.65 15.76
N LEU A 90 1.50 3.51 15.27
CA LEU A 90 0.72 2.28 15.15
C LEU A 90 0.30 1.74 16.52
N ASN A 91 1.19 1.76 17.51
CA ASN A 91 0.90 1.28 18.87
C ASN A 91 -0.08 2.21 19.58
N ILE A 92 0.09 3.54 19.41
CA ILE A 92 -0.82 4.54 19.98
C ILE A 92 -2.22 4.42 19.37
N LEU A 93 -2.33 4.23 18.04
CA LEU A 93 -3.65 4.03 17.41
C LEU A 93 -4.28 2.69 17.79
N ILE A 94 -3.50 1.63 18.04
CA ILE A 94 -4.02 0.37 18.60
C ILE A 94 -4.52 0.58 20.04
N GLN A 95 -3.79 1.31 20.89
CA GLN A 95 -4.23 1.69 22.23
C GLN A 95 -5.52 2.53 22.20
N SER A 96 -5.70 3.37 21.17
CA SER A 96 -6.91 4.18 21.01
C SER A 96 -8.18 3.40 20.65
N LEU A 97 -8.09 2.11 20.32
CA LEU A 97 -9.29 1.31 20.01
C LEU A 97 -10.17 1.05 21.24
N ASP A 98 -9.61 1.15 22.44
CA ASP A 98 -10.31 1.03 23.72
C ASP A 98 -10.83 2.40 24.27
N TRP A 99 -10.69 3.49 23.51
CA TRP A 99 -11.09 4.86 23.89
C TRP A 99 -12.53 5.18 23.47
N GLU A 100 -13.14 6.23 24.05
CA GLU A 100 -14.52 6.62 23.73
C GLU A 100 -14.68 7.11 22.28
N THR A 101 -15.90 7.05 21.73
CA THR A 101 -16.21 7.40 20.33
C THR A 101 -15.64 8.77 19.91
N PHE A 102 -15.77 9.80 20.76
CA PHE A 102 -15.25 11.13 20.44
C PHE A 102 -13.71 11.21 20.55
N GLU A 103 -13.13 10.54 21.56
CA GLU A 103 -11.68 10.42 21.74
C GLU A 103 -11.03 9.76 20.52
N GLN A 104 -11.63 8.68 19.99
CA GLN A 104 -11.19 8.03 18.76
C GLN A 104 -11.27 8.97 17.55
N TYR A 105 -12.39 9.66 17.34
CA TYR A 105 -12.48 10.62 16.23
C TYR A 105 -11.44 11.74 16.34
N CYS A 106 -11.18 12.27 17.54
CA CYS A 106 -10.13 13.25 17.79
C CYS A 106 -8.73 12.70 17.47
N ALA A 107 -8.39 11.51 17.98
CA ALA A 107 -7.12 10.85 17.70
C ALA A 107 -6.91 10.60 16.20
N TRP A 108 -7.95 10.19 15.47
CA TRP A 108 -7.90 10.06 14.02
C TRP A 108 -7.79 11.40 13.30
N GLN A 109 -8.50 12.47 13.68
CA GLN A 109 -8.34 13.78 13.05
C GLN A 109 -6.93 14.35 13.27
N LEU A 110 -6.39 14.23 14.49
CA LEU A 110 -5.04 14.66 14.82
C LEU A 110 -3.99 13.84 14.04
N PHE A 111 -4.15 12.51 13.94
CA PHE A 111 -3.28 11.67 13.11
C PHE A 111 -3.31 12.12 11.64
N LEU A 112 -4.50 12.40 11.09
CA LEU A 112 -4.69 12.79 9.69
C LEU A 112 -4.23 14.21 9.36
N ALA A 113 -3.99 15.05 10.38
CA ALA A 113 -3.30 16.33 10.23
C ALA A 113 -1.77 16.16 10.06
N HIS A 114 -1.20 15.01 10.47
CA HIS A 114 0.22 14.71 10.30
C HIS A 114 0.51 14.13 8.91
N ASN A 115 1.68 14.46 8.35
CA ASN A 115 2.17 13.88 7.09
C ASN A 115 2.77 12.46 7.28
N ILE A 116 2.02 11.56 7.91
CA ILE A 116 2.39 10.14 8.06
C ILE A 116 1.62 9.32 7.00
N PRO A 117 2.30 8.55 6.14
CA PRO A 117 1.62 7.78 5.10
C PRO A 117 0.80 6.64 5.70
N LEU A 118 -0.39 6.40 5.16
CA LEU A 118 -1.36 5.41 5.67
C LEU A 118 -0.75 3.99 5.76
N GLU A 119 0.17 3.65 4.84
CA GLU A 119 0.93 2.39 4.85
C GLU A 119 1.79 2.16 6.11
N THR A 120 2.09 3.19 6.91
CA THR A 120 2.74 3.03 8.23
C THR A 120 1.78 2.45 9.27
N ILE A 121 0.48 2.74 9.18
CA ILE A 121 -0.53 2.33 10.16
C ILE A 121 -1.45 1.21 9.65
N ILE A 122 -1.33 0.81 8.38
CA ILE A 122 -2.17 -0.24 7.78
C ILE A 122 -2.24 -1.58 8.54
N PRO A 123 -1.21 -2.03 9.33
CA PRO A 123 -1.33 -3.22 10.16
C PRO A 123 -2.50 -3.19 11.15
N ILE A 124 -3.01 -2.01 11.54
CA ILE A 124 -4.16 -1.88 12.44
C ILE A 124 -5.41 -2.61 11.94
N LEU A 125 -5.56 -2.84 10.62
CA LEU A 125 -6.69 -3.59 10.06
C LEU A 125 -6.83 -5.03 10.63
N GLN A 126 -5.76 -5.62 11.17
CA GLN A 126 -5.80 -6.91 11.89
C GLN A 126 -6.39 -6.81 13.31
N HIS A 127 -6.39 -5.62 13.92
CA HIS A 127 -6.93 -5.34 15.25
C HIS A 127 -8.39 -4.85 15.17
N LEU A 128 -8.84 -4.32 14.03
CA LEU A 128 -10.19 -3.78 13.86
C LEU A 128 -11.27 -4.85 13.73
N LYS A 129 -12.10 -5.00 14.76
CA LYS A 129 -13.27 -5.88 14.74
C LYS A 129 -14.51 -5.11 14.27
N TYR A 130 -15.32 -5.75 13.43
CA TYR A 130 -16.49 -5.16 12.78
C TYR A 130 -17.49 -4.46 13.74
N LYS A 131 -17.86 -5.09 14.86
CA LYS A 131 -18.84 -4.53 15.81
C LYS A 131 -18.23 -3.64 16.91
N GLU A 132 -16.93 -3.72 17.15
CA GLU A 132 -16.30 -3.06 18.31
C GLU A 132 -15.61 -1.74 17.96
N HIS A 133 -15.06 -1.57 16.76
CA HIS A 133 -14.27 -0.37 16.39
C HIS A 133 -14.84 0.39 15.16
N PRO A 134 -16.11 0.84 15.16
CA PRO A 134 -16.75 1.48 14.01
C PRO A 134 -16.10 2.83 13.62
N GLU A 135 -15.59 3.60 14.58
CA GLU A 135 -14.93 4.89 14.39
C GLU A 135 -13.69 4.73 13.50
N ALA A 136 -12.74 3.91 13.95
CA ALA A 136 -11.51 3.61 13.23
C ALA A 136 -11.77 2.98 11.85
N LEU A 137 -12.75 2.07 11.74
CA LEU A 137 -13.16 1.49 10.45
C LEU A 137 -13.72 2.56 9.49
N SER A 138 -14.52 3.51 9.99
CA SER A 138 -15.07 4.60 9.17
C SER A 138 -13.97 5.55 8.66
N CYS A 139 -13.05 5.97 9.54
CA CYS A 139 -11.92 6.84 9.20
C CYS A 139 -11.00 6.17 8.16
N LEU A 140 -10.63 4.91 8.35
CA LEU A 140 -9.76 4.18 7.42
C LEU A 140 -10.42 3.95 6.07
N LEU A 141 -11.71 3.59 6.02
CA LEU A 141 -12.43 3.44 4.75
C LEU A 141 -12.48 4.76 3.96
N LEU A 142 -12.65 5.89 4.65
CA LEU A 142 -12.69 7.22 4.05
C LEU A 142 -11.33 7.74 3.56
N GLN A 143 -10.21 7.21 4.06
CA GLN A 143 -8.86 7.58 3.60
C GLN A 143 -8.28 6.57 2.60
N LEU A 144 -8.47 5.26 2.79
CA LEU A 144 -8.06 4.23 1.82
C LEU A 144 -8.65 4.45 0.42
N ARG A 145 -9.85 5.01 0.33
CA ARG A 145 -10.49 5.39 -0.96
C ARG A 145 -9.83 6.58 -1.67
N ARG A 146 -8.88 7.26 -1.02
CA ARG A 146 -8.04 8.32 -1.59
C ARG A 146 -6.67 7.78 -2.00
N GLU A 147 -6.21 6.71 -1.33
CA GLU A 147 -4.98 6.01 -1.65
C GLU A 147 -5.06 5.19 -2.94
N LYS A 148 -3.91 5.07 -3.59
CA LYS A 148 -3.67 4.08 -4.65
C LYS A 148 -3.29 2.76 -3.96
N PRO A 149 -3.95 1.62 -4.27
CA PRO A 149 -3.68 0.36 -3.56
C PRO A 149 -2.24 -0.11 -3.76
N SER A 150 -1.57 -0.46 -2.66
CA SER A 150 -0.35 -1.27 -2.66
C SER A 150 -0.68 -2.75 -2.42
N GLU A 151 0.26 -3.66 -2.70
CA GLU A 151 0.05 -5.10 -2.42
C GLU A 151 -0.18 -5.35 -0.91
N GLU A 152 0.50 -4.59 -0.04
CA GLU A 152 0.34 -4.73 1.42
C GLU A 152 -1.00 -4.17 1.90
N MET A 153 -1.48 -3.05 1.34
CA MET A 153 -2.84 -2.56 1.63
C MET A 153 -3.91 -3.58 1.24
N VAL A 154 -3.81 -4.16 0.04
CA VAL A 154 -4.76 -5.18 -0.44
C VAL A 154 -4.67 -6.45 0.40
N LYS A 155 -3.47 -6.90 0.77
CA LYS A 155 -3.24 -8.03 1.69
C LYS A 155 -3.86 -7.79 3.06
N MET A 156 -3.68 -6.62 3.65
CA MET A 156 -4.23 -6.27 4.96
C MET A 156 -5.76 -6.16 4.94
N VAL A 157 -6.34 -5.62 3.87
CA VAL A 157 -7.79 -5.58 3.64
C VAL A 157 -8.38 -7.00 3.49
N LEU A 158 -7.74 -7.87 2.73
CA LEU A 158 -8.17 -9.28 2.55
C LEU A 158 -7.94 -10.13 3.80
N SER A 159 -7.00 -9.76 4.67
CA SER A 159 -6.72 -10.48 5.94
C SER A 159 -7.82 -10.31 7.00
N ARG A 160 -8.77 -9.39 6.79
CA ARG A 160 -9.95 -9.23 7.63
C ARG A 160 -10.87 -10.46 7.51
N PRO A 161 -11.45 -10.98 8.62
CA PRO A 161 -12.43 -12.06 8.56
C PRO A 161 -13.64 -11.69 7.68
N CYS A 162 -14.16 -12.65 6.94
CA CYS A 162 -15.43 -12.51 6.23
C CYS A 162 -16.58 -12.53 7.25
N HIS A 163 -17.49 -11.55 7.18
CA HIS A 163 -18.70 -11.51 7.98
C HIS A 163 -19.83 -10.88 7.12
N PRO A 164 -21.04 -11.45 7.05
CA PRO A 164 -22.10 -10.96 6.15
C PRO A 164 -22.42 -9.47 6.31
N ASP A 165 -22.41 -8.97 7.56
CA ASP A 165 -22.67 -7.55 7.84
C ASP A 165 -21.41 -6.64 7.71
N ASP A 166 -20.19 -7.19 7.61
CA ASP A 166 -18.97 -6.36 7.46
C ASP A 166 -18.73 -6.03 5.98
N GLN A 167 -19.25 -4.87 5.58
CA GLN A 167 -19.13 -4.38 4.22
C GLN A 167 -17.82 -3.62 3.95
N PHE A 168 -16.88 -3.53 4.90
CA PHE A 168 -15.63 -2.76 4.76
C PHE A 168 -14.80 -3.23 3.56
N THR A 169 -14.45 -4.52 3.53
CA THR A 169 -13.56 -5.10 2.51
C THR A 169 -14.18 -5.01 1.11
N THR A 170 -15.44 -5.41 0.95
CA THR A 170 -16.16 -5.29 -0.34
C THR A 170 -16.26 -3.84 -0.81
N SER A 171 -16.49 -2.89 0.11
CA SER A 171 -16.60 -1.46 -0.23
C SER A 171 -15.29 -0.86 -0.73
N ILE A 172 -14.16 -1.14 -0.08
CA ILE A 172 -12.86 -0.61 -0.51
C ILE A 172 -12.35 -1.31 -1.77
N LEU A 173 -12.52 -2.64 -1.89
CA LEU A 173 -12.19 -3.38 -3.10
C LEU A 173 -13.01 -2.88 -4.30
N ARG A 174 -14.32 -2.64 -4.15
CA ARG A 174 -15.16 -2.02 -5.19
C ARG A 174 -14.63 -0.64 -5.58
N HIS A 175 -14.23 0.18 -4.60
CA HIS A 175 -13.73 1.53 -4.90
C HIS A 175 -12.41 1.50 -5.69
N TRP A 176 -11.48 0.62 -5.33
CA TRP A 176 -10.23 0.44 -6.06
C TRP A 176 -10.46 -0.22 -7.43
N CYS A 177 -11.33 -1.22 -7.55
CA CYS A 177 -11.62 -1.89 -8.83
C CYS A 177 -12.36 -0.98 -9.84
N MET A 178 -12.88 0.17 -9.41
CA MET A 178 -13.50 1.19 -10.28
C MET A 178 -12.52 2.32 -10.70
N LYS A 179 -11.26 2.30 -10.23
CA LYS A 179 -10.24 3.35 -10.49
C LYS A 179 -8.87 2.82 -10.92
N HIS A 180 -8.51 1.64 -10.42
CA HIS A 180 -7.19 1.03 -10.46
C HIS A 180 -7.34 -0.48 -10.67
N ASP A 181 -8.20 -0.86 -11.61
CA ASP A 181 -8.63 -2.24 -11.90
C ASP A 181 -7.46 -3.15 -12.29
N GLU A 182 -6.64 -2.76 -13.28
CA GLU A 182 -5.45 -3.53 -13.70
C GLU A 182 -4.47 -3.77 -12.54
N LEU A 183 -4.22 -2.72 -11.75
CA LEU A 183 -3.29 -2.75 -10.61
C LEU A 183 -3.80 -3.64 -9.46
N LEU A 184 -5.08 -3.51 -9.13
CA LEU A 184 -5.72 -4.36 -8.12
C LEU A 184 -5.74 -5.82 -8.57
N ALA A 185 -5.97 -6.09 -9.86
CA ALA A 185 -5.95 -7.44 -10.41
C ALA A 185 -4.56 -8.08 -10.34
N GLU A 186 -3.47 -7.36 -10.64
CA GLU A 186 -2.10 -7.86 -10.45
C GLU A 186 -1.72 -8.04 -8.97
N HIS A 187 -2.14 -7.14 -8.06
CA HIS A 187 -1.92 -7.36 -6.63
C HIS A 187 -2.66 -8.58 -6.09
N ILE A 188 -3.92 -8.81 -6.51
CA ILE A 188 -4.68 -10.00 -6.10
C ILE A 188 -4.10 -11.27 -6.73
N LYS A 189 -3.67 -11.25 -8.01
CA LYS A 189 -2.94 -12.35 -8.66
C LYS A 189 -1.67 -12.73 -7.90
N SER A 190 -0.87 -11.73 -7.51
CA SER A 190 0.32 -11.92 -6.68
C SER A 190 -0.01 -12.64 -5.35
N LEU A 191 -1.06 -12.19 -4.65
CA LEU A 191 -1.49 -12.77 -3.37
C LEU A 191 -2.11 -14.17 -3.53
N LEU A 192 -2.89 -14.43 -4.57
CA LEU A 192 -3.46 -15.75 -4.86
C LEU A 192 -2.35 -16.78 -5.15
N ILE A 193 -1.39 -16.46 -6.02
CA ILE A 193 -0.29 -17.37 -6.38
C ILE A 193 0.59 -17.66 -5.15
N LYS A 194 0.95 -16.63 -4.37
CA LYS A 194 1.72 -16.77 -3.13
C LYS A 194 1.03 -17.73 -2.15
N ASN A 195 -0.23 -17.48 -1.79
CA ASN A 195 -0.93 -18.26 -0.77
C ASN A 195 -1.36 -19.67 -1.24
N ASN A 196 -1.52 -19.88 -2.55
CA ASN A 196 -1.76 -21.21 -3.13
C ASN A 196 -0.51 -22.11 -3.08
N SER A 197 0.69 -21.54 -3.18
CA SER A 197 1.96 -22.29 -3.16
C SER A 197 2.42 -22.77 -1.77
N LEU A 198 1.80 -22.30 -0.69
CA LEU A 198 2.16 -22.67 0.69
C LEU A 198 1.85 -24.15 0.95
N PRO A 199 2.84 -25.00 1.30
CA PRO A 199 2.60 -26.42 1.45
C PRO A 199 1.68 -26.71 2.64
N ARG A 200 0.58 -27.45 2.40
CA ARG A 200 -0.41 -27.90 3.40
C ARG A 200 0.12 -28.91 4.44
N LYS A 201 1.36 -28.76 4.93
CA LYS A 201 1.86 -29.49 6.10
C LYS A 201 1.11 -28.98 7.33
N ARG A 202 0.48 -29.92 8.07
CA ARG A 202 -0.23 -29.69 9.35
C ARG A 202 0.48 -28.63 10.19
N GLN A 203 -0.11 -27.44 10.35
CA GLN A 203 0.32 -26.50 11.39
C GLN A 203 0.08 -27.17 12.75
N SER A 204 1.15 -27.33 13.51
CA SER A 204 1.13 -28.00 14.81
C SER A 204 0.42 -27.11 15.84
N LEU A 205 -0.32 -27.72 16.77
CA LEU A 205 -1.02 -27.06 17.87
C LEU A 205 -0.04 -26.55 18.96
N ARG A 206 0.96 -25.73 18.62
CA ARG A 206 2.00 -25.20 19.53
C ARG A 206 2.55 -23.81 19.15
N SER A 207 1.79 -22.75 19.43
CA SER A 207 2.30 -21.39 19.71
C SER A 207 1.19 -20.43 20.17
N SER A 208 0.83 -20.48 21.46
CA SER A 208 -0.19 -19.61 22.06
C SER A 208 0.41 -18.28 22.56
N SER A 209 0.71 -17.35 21.64
CA SER A 209 1.01 -15.94 22.00
C SER A 209 0.74 -14.89 20.91
N SER A 210 0.59 -15.25 19.62
CA SER A 210 0.33 -14.26 18.55
C SER A 210 -0.54 -14.81 17.40
N LYS A 211 -1.85 -14.95 17.64
CA LYS A 211 -2.84 -15.35 16.62
C LYS A 211 -3.22 -14.19 15.68
N LEU A 212 -2.24 -13.57 15.04
CA LEU A 212 -2.48 -12.71 13.88
C LEU A 212 -2.97 -13.61 12.73
N ALA A 213 -4.12 -13.30 12.14
CA ALA A 213 -4.74 -14.15 11.14
C ALA A 213 -3.88 -14.22 9.86
N GLN A 214 -3.35 -15.40 9.56
CA GLN A 214 -2.62 -15.65 8.32
C GLN A 214 -3.64 -15.73 7.17
N LEU A 215 -3.52 -14.81 6.20
CA LEU A 215 -4.39 -14.74 5.02
C LEU A 215 -4.48 -16.10 4.31
N THR A 216 -5.67 -16.69 4.27
CA THR A 216 -5.88 -18.00 3.63
C THR A 216 -6.35 -17.86 2.19
N LEU A 217 -6.13 -18.90 1.38
CA LEU A 217 -6.64 -18.96 0.01
C LEU A 217 -8.18 -18.89 -0.02
N GLU A 218 -8.85 -19.57 0.91
CA GLU A 218 -10.32 -19.54 1.04
C GLU A 218 -10.85 -18.12 1.32
N GLN A 219 -10.17 -17.39 2.19
CA GLN A 219 -10.52 -16.01 2.57
C GLN A 219 -10.37 -15.04 1.39
N ILE A 220 -9.35 -15.19 0.53
CA ILE A 220 -9.22 -14.38 -0.69
C ILE A 220 -10.36 -14.72 -1.67
N LEU A 221 -10.66 -15.99 -1.88
CA LEU A 221 -11.72 -16.43 -2.78
C LEU A 221 -13.11 -15.96 -2.30
N GLU A 222 -13.36 -15.96 -0.99
CA GLU A 222 -14.63 -15.50 -0.42
C GLU A 222 -14.80 -13.97 -0.52
N HIS A 223 -13.75 -13.18 -0.26
CA HIS A 223 -13.79 -11.73 -0.52
C HIS A 223 -13.95 -11.41 -2.02
N LEU A 224 -13.38 -12.23 -2.91
CA LEU A 224 -13.57 -12.10 -4.36
C LEU A 224 -14.98 -12.46 -4.82
N ASP A 225 -15.60 -13.50 -4.26
CA ASP A 225 -16.97 -13.87 -4.61
C ASP A 225 -17.98 -12.82 -4.11
N ASN A 226 -17.78 -12.29 -2.91
CA ASN A 226 -18.53 -11.14 -2.41
C ASN A 226 -18.38 -9.91 -3.33
N LEU A 227 -17.18 -9.64 -3.85
CA LEU A 227 -16.96 -8.59 -4.85
C LEU A 227 -17.65 -8.90 -6.18
N ARG A 228 -17.60 -10.15 -6.68
CA ARG A 228 -18.29 -10.60 -7.91
C ARG A 228 -19.79 -10.33 -7.81
N LEU A 229 -20.42 -10.82 -6.75
CA LEU A 229 -21.86 -10.62 -6.49
C LEU A 229 -22.21 -9.13 -6.41
N ASN A 230 -21.39 -8.34 -5.71
CA ASN A 230 -21.56 -6.89 -5.59
C ASN A 230 -21.38 -6.12 -6.92
N LEU A 231 -20.51 -6.60 -7.82
CA LEU A 231 -20.27 -6.00 -9.13
C LEU A 231 -21.32 -6.34 -10.18
N THR A 232 -22.16 -7.37 -10.00
CA THR A 232 -23.27 -7.68 -10.94
C THR A 232 -24.20 -6.49 -11.19
N ASN A 233 -24.37 -5.61 -10.19
CA ASN A 233 -25.20 -4.40 -10.26
C ASN A 233 -24.44 -3.18 -10.84
N THR A 234 -23.41 -3.39 -11.67
CA THR A 234 -22.69 -2.33 -12.38
C THR A 234 -21.98 -2.84 -13.62
N LYS A 235 -21.71 -1.96 -14.59
CA LYS A 235 -21.03 -2.28 -15.85
C LYS A 235 -19.51 -2.29 -15.66
N GLN A 236 -19.00 -3.15 -14.77
CA GLN A 236 -17.58 -3.23 -14.42
C GLN A 236 -16.94 -4.51 -14.96
N ASN A 237 -15.87 -4.36 -15.72
CA ASN A 237 -15.10 -5.43 -16.36
C ASN A 237 -13.91 -5.92 -15.51
N PHE A 238 -13.89 -5.65 -14.20
CA PHE A 238 -12.79 -6.07 -13.30
C PHE A 238 -12.51 -7.57 -13.37
N PHE A 239 -13.56 -8.40 -13.39
CA PHE A 239 -13.40 -9.86 -13.53
C PHE A 239 -13.02 -10.32 -14.94
N SER A 240 -13.03 -9.43 -15.94
CA SER A 240 -12.51 -9.70 -17.30
C SER A 240 -11.02 -9.40 -17.44
N GLN A 241 -10.35 -8.93 -16.37
CA GLN A 241 -8.94 -8.56 -16.41
C GLN A 241 -8.04 -9.81 -16.49
N THR A 242 -7.18 -9.90 -17.51
CA THR A 242 -6.22 -11.00 -17.71
C THR A 242 -5.51 -11.48 -16.42
N PRO A 243 -5.02 -10.58 -15.53
CA PRO A 243 -4.39 -10.99 -14.28
C PRO A 243 -5.29 -11.83 -13.36
N ILE A 244 -6.57 -11.47 -13.18
CA ILE A 244 -7.47 -12.22 -12.29
C ILE A 244 -7.89 -13.55 -12.92
N LEU A 245 -8.10 -13.58 -14.25
CA LEU A 245 -8.42 -14.80 -14.99
C LEU A 245 -7.29 -15.85 -14.91
N GLN A 246 -6.04 -15.43 -15.18
CA GLN A 246 -4.85 -16.29 -15.02
C GLN A 246 -4.68 -16.79 -13.58
N ALA A 247 -4.93 -15.94 -12.58
CA ALA A 247 -4.82 -16.33 -11.18
C ALA A 247 -5.90 -17.35 -10.77
N LEU A 248 -7.13 -17.18 -11.23
CA LEU A 248 -8.23 -18.10 -10.99
C LEU A 248 -7.98 -19.47 -11.61
N GLN A 249 -7.53 -19.54 -12.88
CA GLN A 249 -7.13 -20.82 -13.52
C GLN A 249 -6.01 -21.52 -12.75
N HIS A 250 -4.96 -20.78 -12.37
CA HIS A 250 -3.83 -21.33 -11.62
C HIS A 250 -4.24 -21.87 -10.24
N VAL A 251 -5.20 -21.21 -9.57
CA VAL A 251 -5.77 -21.68 -8.30
C VAL A 251 -6.69 -22.89 -8.51
N GLN A 252 -7.56 -22.87 -9.53
CA GLN A 252 -8.47 -23.97 -9.86
C GLN A 252 -7.72 -25.26 -10.20
N ALA A 253 -6.54 -25.15 -10.81
CA ALA A 253 -5.69 -26.29 -11.16
C ALA A 253 -5.10 -27.03 -9.93
N SER A 254 -5.02 -26.41 -8.75
CA SER A 254 -4.37 -26.98 -7.56
C SER A 254 -5.17 -26.91 -6.25
N CYS A 255 -6.33 -26.24 -6.24
CA CYS A 255 -7.26 -26.31 -5.10
C CYS A 255 -7.99 -27.66 -5.06
N ASP A 256 -8.56 -27.99 -3.90
CA ASP A 256 -9.36 -29.20 -3.74
C ASP A 256 -10.81 -29.02 -4.21
N GLU A 257 -11.50 -30.14 -4.43
CA GLU A 257 -12.87 -30.16 -4.93
C GLU A 257 -13.87 -29.44 -4.02
N ALA A 258 -13.62 -29.33 -2.71
CA ALA A 258 -14.51 -28.59 -1.82
C ALA A 258 -14.45 -27.07 -2.11
N HIS A 259 -13.27 -26.52 -2.37
CA HIS A 259 -13.12 -25.12 -2.79
C HIS A 259 -13.69 -24.89 -4.20
N LYS A 260 -13.52 -25.83 -5.13
CA LYS A 260 -14.12 -25.74 -6.48
C LYS A 260 -15.65 -25.71 -6.43
N MET A 261 -16.26 -26.57 -5.61
CA MET A 261 -17.71 -26.62 -5.43
C MET A 261 -18.24 -25.42 -4.64
N LYS A 262 -17.47 -24.84 -3.71
CA LYS A 262 -17.85 -23.63 -2.96
C LYS A 262 -17.82 -22.36 -3.82
N PHE A 263 -16.87 -22.26 -4.75
CA PHE A 263 -16.61 -21.06 -5.56
C PHE A 263 -16.77 -21.30 -7.08
N SER A 264 -17.69 -22.19 -7.47
CA SER A 264 -17.89 -22.59 -8.88
C SER A 264 -18.12 -21.39 -9.80
N ASP A 265 -18.98 -20.47 -9.39
CA ASP A 265 -19.34 -19.27 -10.15
C ASP A 265 -18.21 -18.24 -10.28
N LEU A 266 -17.20 -18.32 -9.42
CA LEU A 266 -16.03 -17.46 -9.46
C LEU A 266 -14.98 -18.05 -10.42
N PHE A 267 -14.82 -19.37 -10.40
CA PHE A 267 -13.91 -20.07 -11.32
C PHE A 267 -14.42 -20.11 -12.77
N SER A 268 -15.73 -20.27 -12.99
CA SER A 268 -16.31 -20.32 -14.34
C SER A 268 -16.05 -19.06 -15.19
N LEU A 269 -15.86 -17.90 -14.54
CA LEU A 269 -15.45 -16.65 -15.20
C LEU A 269 -14.11 -16.79 -15.95
N ALA A 270 -13.25 -17.72 -15.53
CA ALA A 270 -11.95 -17.97 -16.10
C ALA A 270 -11.89 -19.24 -16.98
N GLU A 271 -12.96 -20.02 -17.08
CA GLU A 271 -13.00 -21.21 -17.95
C GLU A 271 -13.13 -20.85 -19.43
N GLU A 272 -13.71 -19.69 -19.76
CA GLU A 272 -13.77 -19.15 -21.13
C GLU A 272 -12.44 -18.51 -21.60
N TYR A 273 -11.45 -18.35 -20.71
CA TYR A 273 -10.19 -17.68 -21.02
C TYR A 273 -9.15 -18.65 -21.64
N GLU A 274 -9.16 -18.82 -22.97
CA GLU A 274 -8.01 -19.43 -23.66
C GLU A 274 -6.79 -18.49 -23.59
N ASP A 275 -5.84 -18.76 -22.70
CA ASP A 275 -4.53 -18.11 -22.74
C ASP A 275 -3.81 -18.52 -24.03
N SER A 276 -3.80 -17.60 -25.00
CA SER A 276 -3.29 -17.82 -26.36
C SER A 276 -1.81 -18.20 -26.44
N SER A 277 -1.05 -18.10 -25.34
CA SER A 277 0.34 -18.59 -25.24
C SER A 277 0.46 -20.12 -25.18
N THR A 278 -0.61 -20.83 -24.79
CA THR A 278 -0.57 -22.27 -24.46
C THR A 278 -0.53 -23.21 -25.67
N LYS A 279 -0.73 -22.71 -26.90
CA LYS A 279 -0.75 -23.54 -28.11
C LYS A 279 0.66 -23.97 -28.50
N PRO A 280 1.03 -25.27 -28.38
CA PRO A 280 2.38 -25.72 -28.74
C PRO A 280 2.63 -25.48 -30.24
N PRO A 281 3.84 -25.04 -30.63
CA PRO A 281 4.13 -24.70 -32.02
C PRO A 281 3.97 -25.94 -32.90
N LYS A 282 2.89 -25.98 -33.70
CA LYS A 282 2.57 -27.10 -34.58
C LYS A 282 3.79 -27.42 -35.46
N SER A 283 4.34 -28.62 -35.28
CA SER A 283 5.56 -29.09 -35.95
C SER A 283 5.38 -29.12 -37.47
N ARG A 284 5.66 -28.00 -38.11
CA ARG A 284 5.50 -27.79 -39.55
C ARG A 284 6.68 -28.44 -40.26
N ARG A 285 6.63 -29.78 -40.39
CA ARG A 285 7.57 -30.61 -41.17
C ARG A 285 7.78 -30.00 -42.55
N LYS A 286 8.85 -29.20 -42.71
CA LYS A 286 9.36 -28.81 -44.02
C LYS A 286 10.20 -29.96 -44.56
N ALA A 287 9.73 -30.59 -45.63
CA ALA A 287 10.61 -31.39 -46.46
C ALA A 287 11.71 -30.47 -47.04
N ALA A 288 12.94 -30.96 -47.07
CA ALA A 288 14.07 -30.25 -47.68
C ALA A 288 14.17 -30.60 -49.17
N LEU A 289 14.51 -29.62 -50.01
CA LEU A 289 14.98 -29.84 -51.39
C LEU A 289 15.87 -28.67 -51.85
N SER A 290 17.12 -29.01 -52.18
CA SER A 290 18.09 -28.34 -53.08
C SER A 290 17.98 -26.84 -53.41
N SER A 291 19.07 -26.10 -53.12
CA SER A 291 19.52 -24.92 -53.90
C SER A 291 20.40 -25.37 -55.08
N PRO A 292 20.61 -24.55 -56.15
CA PRO A 292 21.89 -23.81 -56.20
C PRO A 292 21.94 -22.45 -56.96
N ARG A 293 22.82 -21.55 -56.46
CA ARG A 293 23.75 -20.63 -57.20
C ARG A 293 23.27 -19.45 -58.09
N SER A 294 23.40 -18.24 -57.51
CA SER A 294 24.47 -17.21 -57.80
C SER A 294 24.56 -16.38 -59.12
N ARG A 295 24.93 -15.09 -58.93
CA ARG A 295 25.54 -14.06 -59.85
C ARG A 295 24.59 -13.32 -60.83
N LYS A 296 24.95 -12.16 -61.42
CA LYS A 296 25.56 -10.87 -60.91
C LYS A 296 25.60 -9.82 -62.06
N ASN A 297 25.58 -8.51 -61.72
CA ASN A 297 25.96 -7.31 -62.53
C ASN A 297 25.02 -6.76 -63.64
N ALA A 298 24.83 -5.42 -63.60
CA ALA A 298 24.80 -4.40 -64.70
C ALA A 298 23.70 -4.46 -65.81
N THR A 299 23.32 -3.38 -66.53
CA THR A 299 23.82 -1.98 -66.63
C THR A 299 22.67 -0.97 -66.97
N GLN A 300 22.94 0.34 -66.86
CA GLN A 300 22.13 1.52 -67.31
C GLN A 300 22.50 1.96 -68.75
N PRO A 301 22.01 3.08 -69.37
CA PRO A 301 20.80 3.97 -69.23
C PRO A 301 20.13 4.19 -70.66
N PRO A 302 19.62 5.35 -71.17
CA PRO A 302 19.14 6.66 -70.63
C PRO A 302 17.81 7.25 -71.25
N ASN A 303 17.51 8.52 -70.90
CA ASN A 303 16.63 9.54 -71.56
C ASN A 303 15.08 9.41 -71.49
N ALA A 304 14.27 10.49 -71.46
CA ALA A 304 14.53 11.95 -71.25
C ALA A 304 13.22 12.76 -70.93
N GLU A 305 13.39 14.03 -70.46
CA GLU A 305 12.43 15.18 -70.47
C GLU A 305 11.07 15.02 -69.71
N GLU A 306 10.38 16.02 -69.14
CA GLU A 306 10.41 17.52 -69.01
C GLU A 306 9.56 17.88 -67.71
N GLU A 307 9.45 19.06 -67.07
CA GLU A 307 10.14 20.39 -66.96
C GLU A 307 9.57 21.14 -65.70
N SER A 308 10.16 22.27 -65.27
CA SER A 308 9.62 23.37 -64.42
C SER A 308 9.36 23.12 -62.92
N GLY A 309 9.68 24.04 -61.98
CA GLY A 309 10.41 25.33 -62.07
C GLY A 309 10.38 26.17 -60.77
N SER A 310 11.40 27.03 -60.52
CA SER A 310 11.64 27.90 -59.33
C SER A 310 12.00 27.14 -58.02
N SER A 311 13.15 27.31 -57.31
CA SER A 311 13.98 28.46 -56.85
C SER A 311 13.34 29.29 -55.72
N SER A 312 13.99 29.66 -54.60
CA SER A 312 15.42 29.71 -54.16
C SER A 312 15.61 29.09 -52.75
N ALA A 313 16.78 28.74 -52.17
CA ALA A 313 18.23 28.80 -52.44
C ALA A 313 19.01 29.56 -51.31
N SER A 314 19.89 28.85 -50.59
CA SER A 314 20.97 29.40 -49.73
C SER A 314 22.01 28.30 -49.44
N GLU A 315 23.29 28.62 -49.68
CA GLU A 315 24.53 27.79 -49.61
C GLU A 315 24.75 27.02 -48.28
N GLU A 316 25.25 25.77 -48.26
CA GLU A 316 26.66 25.27 -48.34
C GLU A 316 27.54 25.61 -47.09
N GLU A 317 28.54 24.82 -46.66
CA GLU A 317 29.33 23.76 -47.32
C GLU A 317 29.60 22.52 -46.41
N ASP A 318 30.21 21.46 -46.95
CA ASP A 318 30.59 20.19 -46.31
C ASP A 318 31.84 20.35 -45.40
N THR A 319 32.19 19.45 -44.47
CA THR A 319 32.99 18.26 -44.79
C THR A 319 33.11 17.31 -43.59
N LYS A 320 33.33 16.01 -43.85
CA LYS A 320 33.45 14.97 -42.81
C LYS A 320 34.44 13.85 -43.15
N PRO A 321 35.47 13.62 -42.31
CA PRO A 321 36.23 12.37 -42.28
C PRO A 321 35.75 11.40 -41.17
N LYS A 322 36.25 10.15 -41.22
CA LYS A 322 35.87 9.02 -40.35
C LYS A 322 37.14 8.15 -40.06
N PRO A 323 37.06 7.08 -39.26
CA PRO A 323 37.23 7.05 -37.80
C PRO A 323 38.55 6.36 -37.36
N THR A 324 38.84 6.32 -36.05
CA THR A 324 39.72 5.28 -35.46
C THR A 324 39.19 4.73 -34.13
N LYS A 325 39.63 3.51 -33.80
CA LYS A 325 39.20 2.74 -32.61
C LYS A 325 40.04 3.10 -31.38
N ARG A 326 39.46 2.97 -30.16
CA ARG A 326 40.25 2.60 -28.98
C ARG A 326 39.45 1.74 -28.00
N LYS A 327 40.04 0.61 -27.58
CA LYS A 327 39.61 -0.16 -26.41
C LYS A 327 39.91 0.66 -25.15
N ARG A 328 39.15 0.42 -24.07
CA ARG A 328 39.71 0.52 -22.71
C ARG A 328 39.42 -0.77 -21.94
N LYS A 329 40.39 -1.20 -21.14
CA LYS A 329 40.40 -2.40 -20.30
C LYS A 329 40.44 -1.90 -18.85
N GLY A 330 39.60 -2.43 -17.98
CA GLY A 330 39.60 -2.13 -16.54
C GLY A 330 39.88 -3.40 -15.74
N SER A 331 40.73 -3.32 -14.72
CA SER A 331 41.12 -4.46 -13.90
C SER A 331 41.73 -4.05 -12.56
N SER A 332 41.20 -4.63 -11.47
CA SER A 332 41.88 -5.01 -10.21
C SER A 332 42.65 -3.99 -9.36
N ALA A 333 42.08 -3.64 -8.20
CA ALA A 333 42.70 -3.48 -6.85
C ALA A 333 41.53 -3.51 -5.82
N VAL A 334 41.49 -4.17 -4.65
CA VAL A 334 42.42 -4.91 -3.75
C VAL A 334 43.10 -4.08 -2.63
N GLY A 335 42.76 -4.41 -1.37
CA GLY A 335 43.33 -3.90 -0.09
C GLY A 335 42.87 -2.48 0.30
N SER A 336 42.86 -2.03 1.56
CA SER A 336 42.90 -2.63 2.92
C SER A 336 42.37 -1.53 3.89
N ASP A 337 41.69 -1.76 5.01
CA ASP A 337 42.02 -2.49 6.26
C ASP A 337 43.06 -1.75 7.14
N SER A 338 42.99 -1.92 8.48
CA SER A 338 43.51 -1.04 9.58
C SER A 338 42.71 0.26 9.82
N ASP A 339 42.52 0.75 11.07
CA ASP A 339 42.86 0.23 12.42
C ASP A 339 41.64 0.33 13.37
#